data_AF-A0A0W8FIA2-F1
#
_entry.id   AF-A0A0W8FIA2-F1
#
_cell.length_a   1.000
_cell.length_b   1.000
_cell.length_c   1.000
_cell.angle_alpha   90.00
_cell.angle_beta   90.00
_cell.angle_gamma   90.00
#
_symmetry.space_group_name_H-M   'P 1'
#
loop_
_entity.id
_entity.type
_entity.pdbx_description
1 polymer ?
#
loop_
_entity_poly.entity_id
_entity_poly.type
_entity_poly.pdbx_seq_one_letter_code
_entity_poly.pdbx_strand_id
1 'polypeptide(L)' 'MNESELQEMLRDLLWLNALIATELIQITENTSAISRNEPPPERCIVEHGALRSVALEIAEKYRREDMLRRHLTGHQ' A
#
# COMPACT_ATOMS: atom_id res chain seq x y z
N MET A 1 -13.65 3.76 22.63
CA MET A 1 -13.76 2.94 21.43
C MET A 1 -15.03 2.12 21.53
N ASN A 2 -16.00 2.39 20.67
CA ASN A 2 -17.24 1.60 20.59
C ASN A 2 -17.08 0.41 19.64
N GLU A 3 -18.05 -0.49 19.61
CA GLU A 3 -18.02 -1.68 18.75
C GLU A 3 -17.92 -1.34 17.26
N SER A 4 -18.59 -0.28 16.80
CA SER A 4 -18.56 0.16 15.41
C SER A 4 -17.18 0.66 14.98
N GLU A 5 -16.52 1.45 15.83
CA GLU A 5 -15.14 1.92 15.63
C GLU A 5 -14.15 0.74 15.59
N LEU A 6 -14.31 -0.24 16.48
CA LEU A 6 -13.48 -1.46 16.48
C LEU A 6 -13.69 -2.29 15.21
N GLN A 7 -14.93 -2.45 14.76
CA GLN A 7 -15.22 -3.16 13.50
C GLN A 7 -14.64 -2.44 12.28
N GLU A 8 -14.66 -1.10 12.25
CA GLU A 8 -14.01 -0.33 11.20
C GLU A 8 -12.49 -0.55 11.21
N MET A 9 -11.86 -0.45 12.37
CA MET A 9 -10.42 -0.74 12.52
C MET A 9 -10.04 -2.13 12.04
N LEU A 10 -10.86 -3.14 12.33
CA LEU A 10 -10.61 -4.52 11.88
C LEU A 10 -10.80 -4.68 10.37
N ARG A 11 -11.79 -4.01 9.76
CA ARG A 11 -11.95 -4.01 8.29
C ARG A 11 -10.77 -3.38 7.59
N ASP A 12 -10.33 -2.22 8.09
CA ASP A 12 -9.17 -1.50 7.56
C ASP A 12 -7.88 -2.32 7.73
N LEU A 13 -7.70 -2.98 8.88
CA LEU A 13 -6.56 -3.88 9.13
C LEU A 13 -6.58 -5.10 8.21
N LEU A 14 -7.73 -5.73 8.00
CA LEU A 14 -7.87 -6.86 7.07
C LEU A 14 -7.53 -6.44 5.64
N TRP A 15 -8.03 -5.28 5.21
CA TRP A 15 -7.74 -4.74 3.89
C TRP A 15 -6.25 -4.48 3.69
N LEU A 16 -5.59 -3.82 4.66
CA LEU A 16 -4.16 -3.56 4.60
C LEU A 16 -3.33 -4.85 4.56
N ASN A 17 -3.70 -5.87 5.34
CA ASN A 17 -3.00 -7.16 5.30
C ASN A 17 -3.19 -7.88 3.97
N ALA A 18 -4.40 -7.83 3.39
CA ALA A 18 -4.64 -8.38 2.06
C ALA A 18 -3.79 -7.67 1.00
N LEU A 19 -3.74 -6.33 1.04
CA LEU A 19 -2.90 -5.54 0.16
C LEU A 19 -1.43 -5.92 0.30
N ILE A 20 -0.88 -5.95 1.53
CA ILE A 20 0.52 -6.31 1.77
C ILE A 20 0.83 -7.70 1.21
N ALA A 21 -0.04 -8.68 1.43
CA ALA A 21 0.14 -10.03 0.90
C ALA A 21 0.21 -10.04 -0.63
N THR A 22 -0.65 -9.28 -1.31
CA THR A 22 -0.65 -9.19 -2.78
C THR A 22 0.52 -8.39 -3.33
N GLU A 23 0.91 -7.29 -2.67
CA GLU A 23 2.03 -6.44 -3.08
C GLU A 23 3.38 -7.16 -2.91
N LEU A 24 3.55 -7.96 -1.85
CA LEU A 24 4.76 -8.77 -1.65
C LEU A 24 4.94 -9.85 -2.74
N ILE A 25 3.84 -10.44 -3.19
CA ILE A 25 3.84 -11.36 -4.35
C ILE A 25 4.30 -10.58 -5.59
N GLN A 26 3.75 -9.40 -5.82
CA GLN A 26 4.11 -8.57 -6.97
C GLN A 26 5.55 -8.07 -6.95
N ILE A 27 6.10 -7.73 -5.77
CA ILE A 27 7.53 -7.40 -5.60
C ILE A 27 8.41 -8.60 -6.03
N THR A 28 8.01 -9.82 -5.69
CA THR A 28 8.74 -11.03 -6.10
C THR A 28 8.72 -11.21 -7.61
N GLU A 29 7.57 -11.00 -8.26
CA GLU A 29 7.42 -11.07 -9.71
C GLU A 29 8.19 -9.96 -10.45
N ASN A 30 8.10 -8.72 -9.96
CA ASN A 30 8.79 -7.57 -10.54
C ASN A 30 10.31 -7.68 -10.35
N THR A 31 10.78 -8.22 -9.21
CA THR A 31 12.21 -8.52 -9.00
C THR A 31 12.72 -9.55 -10.02
N SER A 32 11.89 -10.54 -10.38
CA SER A 32 12.20 -11.50 -11.44
C SER A 32 12.32 -10.83 -12.82
N ALA A 33 11.46 -9.85 -13.14
CA ALA A 33 11.51 -9.09 -14.39
C ALA A 33 12.72 -8.14 -14.46
N ILE A 34 13.04 -7.45 -13.35
CA ILE A 34 14.24 -6.61 -13.23
C ILE A 34 15.51 -7.43 -13.45
N SER A 35 15.58 -8.66 -12.91
CA SER A 35 16.68 -9.59 -13.16
C SER A 35 16.86 -9.94 -14.66
N ARG A 36 15.80 -9.79 -15.46
CA ARG A 36 15.81 -9.97 -16.92
C ARG A 36 16.05 -8.66 -17.70
N ASN A 37 16.35 -7.55 -17.04
CA ASN A 37 16.45 -6.19 -17.63
C ASN A 37 15.16 -5.72 -18.33
N GLU A 38 14.00 -6.23 -17.91
CA GLU A 38 12.71 -5.78 -18.43
C GLU A 38 12.13 -4.71 -17.50
N PRO A 39 11.68 -3.55 -18.02
CA PRO A 39 11.00 -2.56 -17.19
C PRO A 39 9.66 -3.10 -16.70
N PRO A 40 9.22 -2.78 -15.48
CA PRO A 40 7.89 -3.14 -15.01
C PRO A 40 6.81 -2.52 -15.93
N PRO A 41 5.69 -3.22 -16.19
CA PRO A 41 4.63 -2.70 -17.04
C PRO A 41 4.07 -1.37 -16.51
N GLU A 42 3.79 -0.40 -17.39
CA GLU A 42 3.27 0.92 -17.00
C GLU A 42 1.96 0.84 -16.21
N ARG A 43 1.05 -0.08 -16.60
CA ARG A 43 -0.20 -0.36 -15.87
C ARG A 43 0.05 -0.73 -14.40
N CYS A 44 1.11 -1.50 -14.14
CA CYS A 44 1.46 -1.97 -12.81
C CYS A 44 1.89 -0.78 -11.94
N ILE A 45 2.68 0.15 -12.49
CA ILE A 45 3.08 1.38 -11.80
C ILE A 45 1.85 2.22 -11.40
N VAL A 46 0.90 2.42 -12.31
CA VAL A 46 -0.33 3.21 -12.05
C VAL A 46 -1.22 2.53 -11.00
N GLU A 47 -1.46 1.23 -11.15
CA GLU A 47 -2.30 0.45 -10.22
C GLU A 47 -1.72 0.44 -8.80
N HIS A 48 -0.41 0.21 -8.66
CA HIS A 48 0.26 0.28 -7.36
C HIS A 48 0.23 1.69 -6.75
N GLY A 49 0.33 2.74 -7.58
CA GLY A 49 0.18 4.11 -7.12
C GLY A 49 -1.20 4.37 -6.51
N ALA A 50 -2.26 3.84 -7.13
CA ALA A 50 -3.62 3.94 -6.62
C ALA A 50 -3.79 3.17 -5.30
N LEU A 51 -3.31 1.91 -5.24
CA LEU A 51 -3.38 1.09 -4.04
C LEU A 51 -2.61 1.71 -2.86
N ARG A 52 -1.42 2.29 -3.12
CA ARG A 52 -0.62 3.02 -2.13
C ARG A 52 -1.36 4.23 -1.58
N SER A 53 -2.09 4.96 -2.43
CA SER A 53 -2.87 6.13 -2.01
C SER A 53 -3.97 5.75 -1.02
N VAL A 54 -4.71 4.66 -1.31
CA VAL A 54 -5.74 4.14 -0.39
C VAL A 54 -5.13 3.67 0.93
N ALA A 55 -4.00 2.97 0.89
CA ALA A 55 -3.31 2.52 2.10
C ALA A 55 -2.86 3.69 3.00
N LEU A 56 -2.38 4.79 2.40
CA LEU A 56 -2.03 6.01 3.11
C LEU A 56 -3.26 6.66 3.78
N GLU A 57 -4.37 6.77 3.05
CA GLU A 57 -5.62 7.31 3.62
C GLU A 57 -6.09 6.52 4.83
N ILE A 58 -6.04 5.18 4.76
CA ILE A 58 -6.38 4.30 5.91
C ILE A 58 -5.43 4.54 7.08
N ALA A 59 -4.12 4.60 6.83
CA ALA A 59 -3.13 4.80 7.89
C ALA A 59 -3.31 6.15 8.61
N GLU A 60 -3.65 7.20 7.88
CA GLU A 60 -3.86 8.55 8.39
C GLU A 60 -5.11 8.70 9.26
N LYS A 61 -6.12 7.82 9.10
CA LYS A 61 -7.27 7.76 10.02
C LYS A 61 -6.82 7.53 11.47
N TYR A 62 -5.75 6.77 11.66
CA TYR A 62 -5.31 6.27 12.98
C TYR A 62 -4.07 6.98 13.53
N ARG A 63 -3.34 7.73 12.71
CA ARG A 63 -2.21 8.58 13.11
C ARG A 63 -2.31 9.92 12.40
N ARG A 64 -2.38 11.00 13.18
CA ARG A 64 -2.38 12.39 12.67
C ARG A 64 -1.00 12.90 12.25
N GLU A 65 0.04 12.08 12.42
CA GLU A 65 1.39 12.39 12.00
C GLU A 65 1.53 12.10 10.51
N ASP A 66 1.94 13.10 9.74
CA ASP A 66 2.12 13.04 8.30
C ASP A 66 3.49 12.47 7.88
N MET A 67 4.30 12.00 8.84
CA MET A 67 5.66 11.49 8.59
C MET A 67 5.66 10.38 7.54
N LEU A 68 4.69 9.46 7.59
CA LEU A 68 4.56 8.37 6.63
C LEU A 68 4.27 8.90 5.21
N ARG A 69 3.33 9.84 5.07
CA ARG A 69 3.02 10.47 3.79
C ARG A 69 4.24 11.22 3.24
N ARG A 70 4.88 12.07 4.05
CA ARG A 70 6.07 12.83 3.64
C ARG A 70 7.20 11.90 3.18
N HIS A 71 7.44 10.82 3.93
CA HIS A 71 8.47 9.84 3.57
C HIS A 71 8.16 9.22 2.21
N LEU A 72 6.92 8.78 1.97
CA LEU A 72 6.55 8.07 0.74
C LEU A 72 6.42 8.98 -0.48
N THR A 73 6.03 10.24 -0.32
CA THR A 73 5.98 11.21 -1.42
C THR A 73 7.34 11.83 -1.74
N GLY A 74 8.30 11.77 -0.81
CA GLY A 74 9.65 12.32 -0.97
C GLY A 74 10.62 11.44 -1.76
N HIS A 75 10.26 10.20 -2.08
CA HIS A 75 11.09 9.25 -2.85
C HIS A 75 10.68 9.13 -4.33
N GLN A 76 9.92 10.10 -4.86
CA GLN A 76 9.63 10.17 -6.30
C GLN A 76 10.81 10.76 -7.09
#